data_AF-M9RKZ8-F1
#
_entry.id   AF-M9RKZ8-F1
#
_cell.length_a   1.000
_cell.length_b   1.000
_cell.length_c   1.000
_cell.angle_alpha   90.00
_cell.angle_beta   90.00
_cell.angle_gamma   90.00
#
_symmetry.space_group_name_H-M   'P 1'
#
loop_
_entity.id
_entity.type
_entity.pdbx_description
1 polymer ?
#
loop_
_entity_poly.entity_id
_entity_poly.type
_entity_poly.pdbx_seq_one_letter_code
_entity_poly.pdbx_strand_id
1 'polypeptide(L)'
;MLGILAAALMAASFFMPWLSFLGEEMSPVGMIGNQISLADLPWRGWAFVASFAIAGLAAVKALRRRRAGLLMLIAGAIPYGLIGEQMLGVRNQAQDLGLPLPDGGTPIDLIRSLADFIEFGLPAYFIAAALLIVIGLGRILGRR
;
A
#
# COMPACT_ATOMS: atom_id res chain seq x y z
N MET A 1 -16.77 8.61 -10.65
CA MET A 1 -15.70 8.00 -11.49
C MET A 1 -14.37 7.90 -10.75
N LEU A 2 -13.99 8.90 -9.95
CA LEU A 2 -12.75 8.90 -9.14
C LEU A 2 -12.43 7.58 -8.40
N GLY A 3 -13.40 6.97 -7.70
CA GLY A 3 -13.14 5.69 -7.01
C GLY A 3 -12.80 4.52 -7.92
N ILE A 4 -13.27 4.51 -9.17
CA ILE A 4 -12.90 3.49 -10.17
C ILE A 4 -11.44 3.71 -10.58
N LEU A 5 -11.08 4.96 -10.87
CA LEU A 5 -9.73 5.33 -11.30
C LEU A 5 -8.71 5.05 -10.19
N ALA A 6 -9.00 5.44 -8.94
CA ALA A 6 -8.14 5.13 -7.80
C ALA A 6 -7.98 3.62 -7.59
N ALA A 7 -9.08 2.86 -7.67
CA ALA A 7 -9.03 1.40 -7.50
C ALA A 7 -8.24 0.71 -8.62
N ALA A 8 -8.42 1.16 -9.86
CA ALA A 8 -7.67 0.66 -11.01
C ALA A 8 -6.19 1.05 -10.92
N LEU A 9 -5.88 2.29 -10.54
CA LEU A 9 -4.50 2.77 -10.37
C LEU A 9 -3.78 1.99 -9.26
N MET A 10 -4.43 1.79 -8.11
CA MET A 10 -3.87 0.98 -7.03
C MET A 10 -3.59 -0.44 -7.52
N ALA A 11 -4.54 -1.10 -8.20
CA ALA A 11 -4.32 -2.44 -8.73
C ALA A 11 -3.20 -2.49 -9.78
N ALA A 12 -3.16 -1.52 -10.69
CA ALA A 12 -2.16 -1.43 -11.74
C ALA A 12 -0.76 -1.18 -11.19
N SER A 13 -0.63 -0.47 -10.07
CA SER A 13 0.66 -0.20 -9.42
C SER A 13 1.42 -1.48 -9.03
N PHE A 14 0.75 -2.64 -8.93
CA PHE A 14 1.40 -3.94 -8.71
C PHE A 14 2.40 -4.31 -9.82
N PHE A 15 2.14 -3.85 -11.05
CA PHE A 15 2.94 -4.13 -12.24
C PHE A 15 3.87 -2.97 -12.61
N MET A 16 3.78 -1.85 -11.88
CA MET A 16 4.60 -0.67 -12.16
C MET A 16 5.93 -0.76 -11.41
N PRO A 17 6.99 -0.11 -11.92
CA PRO A 17 8.23 0.08 -11.17
C PRO A 17 7.96 0.85 -9.88
N TRP A 18 8.46 0.32 -8.76
CA TRP A 18 8.36 0.93 -7.44
C TRP A 18 9.68 1.56 -7.03
N LEU A 19 10.77 0.85 -7.29
CA LEU A 19 12.11 1.29 -6.99
C LEU A 19 13.02 1.06 -8.18
N SER A 20 14.00 1.93 -8.37
CA SER A 20 15.05 1.77 -9.37
C SER A 20 16.40 1.76 -8.66
N PHE A 21 17.10 0.62 -8.69
CA PHE A 21 18.44 0.50 -8.11
C PHE A 21 19.43 0.10 -9.19
N LEU A 22 20.47 0.92 -9.39
CA LEU A 22 21.54 0.65 -10.36
C LEU A 22 21.03 0.39 -11.80
N GLY A 23 19.88 0.97 -12.15
CA GLY A 23 19.23 0.77 -13.45
C GLY A 23 18.32 -0.46 -13.54
N GLU A 24 18.19 -1.27 -12.48
CA GLU A 24 17.20 -2.32 -12.40
C GLU A 24 15.91 -1.82 -11.74
N GLU A 25 14.82 -1.88 -12.49
CA GLU A 25 13.48 -1.54 -12.01
C GLU A 25 12.87 -2.72 -11.23
N MET A 26 12.56 -2.47 -9.96
CA MET A 26 11.90 -3.42 -9.08
C MET A 26 10.41 -3.09 -9.01
N SER A 27 9.58 -4.05 -9.38
CA SER A 27 8.12 -4.01 -9.20
C SER A 27 7.67 -5.15 -8.28
N PRO A 28 6.53 -5.02 -7.58
CA PRO A 28 6.00 -6.09 -6.74
C PRO A 28 5.87 -7.43 -7.47
N VAL A 29 5.37 -7.42 -8.71
CA VAL A 29 5.27 -8.62 -9.53
C VAL A 29 6.64 -9.18 -9.93
N GLY A 30 7.62 -8.32 -10.19
CA GLY A 30 8.97 -8.74 -10.57
C GLY A 30 9.77 -9.33 -9.41
N MET A 31 9.48 -8.90 -8.17
CA MET A 31 10.07 -9.46 -6.95
C MET A 31 9.48 -10.83 -6.60
N ILE A 32 8.17 -10.99 -6.80
CA ILE A 32 7.47 -12.25 -6.55
C ILE A 32 7.85 -13.28 -7.63
N GLY A 33 8.28 -14.46 -7.20
CA GLY A 33 8.71 -15.56 -8.08
C GLY A 33 10.20 -15.54 -8.41
N ASN A 34 10.82 -14.37 -8.56
CA ASN A 34 12.27 -14.27 -8.80
C ASN A 34 13.08 -14.21 -7.49
N GLN A 35 12.61 -13.46 -6.51
CA GLN A 35 13.31 -13.22 -5.25
C GLN A 35 12.49 -13.68 -4.04
N ILE A 36 11.16 -13.65 -4.15
CA ILE A 36 10.24 -13.94 -3.06
C ILE A 36 9.31 -15.08 -3.47
N SER A 37 9.35 -16.19 -2.72
CA SER A 37 8.42 -17.30 -2.85
C SER A 37 7.06 -16.93 -2.24
N LEU A 38 5.97 -17.16 -2.99
CA LEU A 38 4.62 -16.96 -2.47
C LEU A 38 4.28 -17.91 -1.31
N ALA A 39 4.85 -19.12 -1.33
CA ALA A 39 4.59 -20.13 -0.30
C ALA A 39 5.15 -19.70 1.08
N ASP A 40 6.22 -18.90 1.07
CA ASP A 40 6.96 -18.51 2.27
C ASP A 40 6.65 -17.06 2.71
N LEU A 41 5.66 -16.43 2.08
CA LEU A 41 5.27 -15.06 2.45
C LEU A 41 4.68 -15.05 3.87
N PRO A 42 5.20 -14.19 4.76
CA PRO A 42 4.52 -13.92 6.01
C PRO A 42 3.13 -13.33 5.74
N TRP A 43 2.24 -13.40 6.71
CA TRP A 43 0.86 -12.91 6.56
C TRP A 43 0.80 -11.46 6.04
N ARG A 44 1.74 -10.61 6.47
CA ARG A 44 1.87 -9.21 6.00
C ARG A 44 2.07 -9.12 4.50
N GLY A 45 2.86 -10.04 3.95
CA GLY A 45 3.08 -10.19 2.53
C GLY A 45 1.81 -10.61 1.78
N TRP A 46 1.04 -11.55 2.36
CA TRP A 46 -0.27 -11.92 1.82
C TRP A 46 -1.28 -10.77 1.87
N ALA A 47 -1.33 -10.00 2.96
CA ALA A 47 -2.18 -8.83 3.07
C ALA A 47 -1.80 -7.76 2.03
N PHE A 48 -0.50 -7.52 1.86
CA PHE A 48 0.01 -6.63 0.83
C PHE A 48 -0.46 -7.04 -0.57
N VAL A 49 -0.24 -8.30 -0.99
CA VAL A 49 -0.69 -8.81 -2.29
C VAL A 49 -2.22 -8.75 -2.42
N ALA A 50 -2.95 -9.11 -1.35
CA ALA A 50 -4.40 -9.06 -1.33
C ALA A 50 -4.95 -7.63 -1.53
N SER A 51 -4.24 -6.59 -1.09
CA SER A 51 -4.68 -5.19 -1.27
C SER A 51 -4.88 -4.83 -2.76
N PHE A 52 -3.99 -5.29 -3.65
CA PHE A 52 -4.10 -5.08 -5.09
C PHE A 52 -5.27 -5.86 -5.70
N ALA A 53 -5.44 -7.12 -5.29
CA ALA A 53 -6.56 -7.95 -5.74
C ALA A 53 -7.91 -7.36 -5.31
N ILE A 54 -8.03 -6.90 -4.07
CA ILE A 54 -9.24 -6.25 -3.54
C ILE A 54 -9.49 -4.93 -4.27
N ALA A 55 -8.46 -4.14 -4.55
CA ALA A 55 -8.58 -2.92 -5.35
C ALA A 55 -9.10 -3.22 -6.77
N GLY A 56 -8.56 -4.25 -7.43
CA GLY A 56 -9.04 -4.70 -8.75
C GLY A 56 -10.51 -5.11 -8.71
N LEU A 57 -10.91 -5.91 -7.71
CA LEU A 57 -12.31 -6.29 -7.50
C LEU A 57 -13.21 -5.07 -7.22
N ALA A 58 -12.72 -4.08 -6.48
CA ALA A 58 -13.42 -2.84 -6.22
C ALA A 58 -13.64 -2.03 -7.50
N ALA A 59 -12.64 -1.96 -8.39
CA ALA A 59 -12.73 -1.32 -9.69
C ALA A 59 -13.79 -2.01 -10.57
N VAL A 60 -13.74 -3.34 -10.68
CA VAL A 60 -14.70 -4.14 -11.46
C VAL A 60 -16.13 -3.98 -10.93
N LYS A 61 -16.34 -4.06 -9.61
CA LYS A 61 -17.67 -3.83 -9.01
C LYS A 61 -18.17 -2.41 -9.27
N ALA A 62 -17.31 -1.41 -9.14
CA ALA A 62 -17.68 -0.03 -9.36
C ALA A 62 -18.01 0.27 -10.84
N LEU A 63 -17.32 -0.36 -11.79
CA LEU A 63 -17.65 -0.31 -13.23
C LEU A 63 -19.05 -0.87 -13.51
N ARG A 64 -19.43 -1.96 -12.85
CA ARG A 64 -20.78 -2.54 -12.92
C ARG A 64 -21.85 -1.73 -12.17
N ARG A 65 -21.54 -0.49 -11.76
CA ARG A 65 -22.39 0.39 -10.92
C ARG A 65 -22.86 -0.26 -9.61
N ARG A 66 -22.13 -1.27 -9.11
CA ARG A 66 -22.44 -1.96 -7.84
C ARG A 66 -21.77 -1.27 -6.66
N ARG A 67 -22.28 -1.56 -5.46
CA ARG A 67 -21.73 -1.05 -4.20
C ARG A 67 -20.31 -1.61 -3.98
N ALA A 68 -19.30 -0.76 -4.15
CA ALA A 68 -17.89 -1.12 -3.97
C ALA A 68 -17.22 -0.43 -2.75
N GLY A 69 -17.95 0.43 -2.02
CA GLY A 69 -17.37 1.26 -0.95
C GLY A 69 -16.60 0.49 0.12
N LEU A 70 -17.11 -0.66 0.55
CA LEU A 70 -16.41 -1.51 1.52
C LEU A 70 -15.10 -2.09 0.98
N LEU A 71 -15.09 -2.56 -0.28
CA LEU A 71 -13.86 -3.07 -0.89
C LEU A 71 -12.82 -1.97 -1.07
N MET A 72 -13.26 -0.76 -1.43
CA MET A 72 -12.38 0.41 -1.54
C MET A 72 -11.76 0.74 -0.19
N LEU A 73 -12.58 0.78 0.87
CA LEU A 73 -12.10 1.04 2.22
C LEU A 73 -11.09 -0.01 2.68
N ILE A 74 -11.40 -1.29 2.50
CA ILE A 74 -10.51 -2.39 2.89
C ILE A 74 -9.20 -2.32 2.09
N ALA A 75 -9.27 -2.21 0.77
CA ALA A 75 -8.09 -2.13 -0.08
C ALA A 75 -7.18 -0.98 0.34
N GLY A 76 -7.75 0.22 0.53
CA GLY A 76 -6.98 1.40 0.93
C GLY A 76 -6.43 1.31 2.35
N ALA A 77 -7.16 0.70 3.30
CA ALA A 77 -6.74 0.59 4.69
C ALA A 77 -5.54 -0.34 4.90
N ILE A 78 -5.41 -1.41 4.10
CA ILE A 78 -4.34 -2.40 4.25
C ILE A 78 -2.94 -1.78 4.26
N PRO A 79 -2.51 -0.99 3.24
CA PRO A 79 -1.17 -0.39 3.22
C PRO A 79 -0.84 0.39 4.50
N TYR A 80 -1.77 1.23 4.96
CA TYR A 80 -1.57 2.03 6.17
C TYR A 80 -1.62 1.21 7.45
N GLY A 81 -2.48 0.18 7.50
CA GLY A 81 -2.52 -0.79 8.59
C GLY A 81 -1.19 -1.52 8.76
N LEU A 82 -0.60 -1.98 7.65
CA LEU A 82 0.70 -2.65 7.65
C LEU A 82 1.83 -1.75 8.17
N ILE A 83 1.85 -0.46 7.76
CA ILE A 83 2.81 0.53 8.30
C ILE A 83 2.57 0.74 9.80
N GLY A 84 1.31 0.92 10.20
CA GLY A 84 0.94 1.13 11.61
C GLY A 84 1.40 -0.01 12.51
N GLU A 85 1.19 -1.25 12.10
CA GLU A 85 1.67 -2.42 12.84
C GLU A 85 3.19 -2.49 12.97
N GLN A 86 3.93 -2.13 11.91
CA GLN A 86 5.39 -2.10 11.97
C GLN A 86 5.88 -1.04 12.96
N MET A 87 5.30 0.16 12.91
CA MET A 87 5.66 1.24 13.83
C MET A 87 5.37 0.88 15.30
N LEU A 88 4.23 0.23 15.57
CA LEU A 88 3.89 -0.24 16.91
C LEU A 88 4.84 -1.34 17.38
N GLY A 89 5.23 -2.27 16.50
CA GLY A 89 6.19 -3.33 16.82
C GLY A 89 7.57 -2.79 17.21
N VAL A 90 8.08 -1.81 16.46
CA VAL A 90 9.38 -1.17 16.74
C VAL A 90 9.34 -0.39 18.05
N ARG A 91 8.24 0.34 18.32
CA ARG A 91 8.09 1.07 19.58
C ARG A 91 8.10 0.16 20.79
N ASN A 92 7.37 -0.96 20.73
CA ASN A 92 7.31 -1.90 21.83
C ASN A 92 8.70 -2.53 22.08
N GLN A 93 9.42 -2.94 21.03
CA GLN A 93 10.78 -3.48 21.16
C GLN A 93 11.79 -2.46 21.70
N ALA A 94 11.70 -1.19 21.29
CA ALA A 94 12.58 -0.14 21.79
C ALA A 94 12.32 0.15 23.28
N GLN A 95 11.05 0.14 23.68
CA GLN A 95 10.64 0.27 25.09
C GLN A 95 11.13 -0.91 25.94
N ASP A 96 11.02 -2.14 25.42
CA ASP A 96 11.46 -3.35 26.12
C ASP A 96 12.99 -3.41 26.31
N LEU A 97 13.75 -2.81 25.39
CA LEU A 97 15.22 -2.76 25.45
C LEU A 97 15.76 -1.53 26.20
N GLY A 98 14.89 -0.63 26.67
CA GLY A 98 15.31 0.61 27.34
C GLY A 98 16.15 1.54 26.46
N LEU A 99 16.16 1.31 25.14
CA LEU A 99 16.95 2.08 24.21
C LEU A 99 16.20 3.37 23.88
N PRO A 100 16.87 4.54 23.92
CA PRO A 100 16.28 5.75 23.38
C PRO A 100 15.94 5.48 21.91
N LEU A 101 14.72 5.86 21.50
CA LEU A 101 14.33 5.80 20.09
C LEU A 101 15.42 6.50 19.28
N PRO A 102 15.95 5.89 18.20
CA PRO A 102 17.00 6.53 17.42
C PRO A 102 16.54 7.91 16.98
N ASP A 103 17.29 8.96 17.32
CA ASP A 103 17.14 10.32 16.78
C ASP A 103 17.53 10.41 15.29
N GLY A 104 17.38 9.29 14.56
CA GLY A 104 17.87 9.08 13.21
C GLY A 104 17.10 9.90 12.19
N GLY A 105 17.47 11.18 12.06
CA GLY A 105 16.96 12.11 11.07
C GLY A 105 15.47 12.42 11.20
N THR A 106 15.01 13.50 10.55
CA THR A 106 13.56 13.65 10.41
C THR A 106 13.07 12.61 9.39
N PRO A 107 11.85 12.05 9.52
CA PRO A 107 11.28 11.15 8.50
C PRO A 107 11.26 11.77 7.10
N ILE A 108 11.23 13.11 7.01
CA ILE A 108 11.39 13.85 5.77
C ILE A 108 12.76 13.65 5.13
N ASP A 109 13.84 13.61 5.92
CA ASP A 109 15.20 13.43 5.41
C ASP A 109 15.40 12.03 4.82
N LEU A 110 14.80 11.02 5.46
CA LEU A 110 14.77 9.64 4.94
C LEU A 110 13.97 9.55 3.63
N ILE A 111 12.82 10.21 3.55
CA ILE A 111 12.03 10.22 2.30
C ILE A 111 12.81 10.93 1.20
N ARG A 112 13.50 12.04 1.50
CA ARG A 112 14.33 12.77 0.54
C ARG A 112 15.49 11.94 0.03
N SER A 113 16.17 11.19 0.90
CA SER A 113 17.27 10.31 0.47
C SER A 113 16.81 9.11 -0.34
N LEU A 114 15.57 8.66 -0.14
CA LEU A 114 14.96 7.58 -0.91
C LEU A 114 14.25 8.07 -2.18
N ALA A 115 13.95 9.37 -2.30
CA ALA A 115 13.17 9.93 -3.40
C ALA A 115 13.78 9.63 -4.78
N ASP A 116 15.10 9.64 -4.88
CA ASP A 116 15.82 9.35 -6.13
C ASP A 116 15.67 7.90 -6.59
N PHE A 117 15.31 6.99 -5.68
CA PHE A 117 15.07 5.58 -5.98
C PHE A 117 13.58 5.28 -6.15
N ILE A 118 12.68 6.19 -5.77
CA ILE A 118 11.24 5.96 -5.80
C ILE A 118 10.70 6.22 -7.20
N GLU A 119 10.20 5.16 -7.81
CA GLU A 119 9.50 5.20 -9.10
C GLU A 119 7.99 5.38 -8.91
N PHE A 120 7.29 5.66 -10.01
CA PHE A 120 5.87 6.04 -10.00
C PHE A 120 4.91 5.05 -9.34
N GLY A 121 5.22 3.75 -9.34
CA GLY A 121 4.34 2.71 -8.80
C GLY A 121 4.11 2.84 -7.28
N LEU A 122 5.16 3.17 -6.51
CA LEU A 122 5.07 3.32 -5.06
C LEU A 122 4.15 4.50 -4.62
N PRO A 123 4.34 5.75 -5.09
CA PRO A 123 3.44 6.84 -4.76
C PRO A 123 2.04 6.61 -5.34
N ALA A 124 1.91 6.01 -6.53
CA ALA A 124 0.60 5.67 -7.08
C ALA A 124 -0.17 4.71 -6.16
N TYR A 125 0.49 3.71 -5.60
CA TYR A 125 -0.10 2.78 -4.62
C TYR A 125 -0.62 3.49 -3.38
N PHE A 126 0.22 4.30 -2.72
CA PHE A 126 -0.17 4.99 -1.47
C PHE A 126 -1.20 6.10 -1.69
N ILE A 127 -1.03 6.94 -2.70
CA ILE A 127 -1.99 8.00 -3.01
C ILE A 127 -3.35 7.40 -3.37
N ALA A 128 -3.37 6.35 -4.21
CA ALA A 128 -4.61 5.67 -4.54
C ALA A 128 -5.25 5.03 -3.30
N ALA A 129 -4.47 4.40 -2.43
CA ALA A 129 -4.98 3.84 -1.18
C ALA A 129 -5.65 4.89 -0.27
N ALA A 130 -5.03 6.06 -0.08
CA ALA A 130 -5.63 7.18 0.67
C ALA A 130 -6.96 7.61 0.08
N LEU A 131 -7.01 7.78 -1.25
CA LEU A 131 -8.23 8.13 -1.96
C LEU A 131 -9.32 7.07 -1.78
N LEU A 132 -8.96 5.78 -1.81
CA LEU A 132 -9.90 4.69 -1.62
C LEU A 132 -10.48 4.64 -0.20
N ILE A 133 -9.70 5.00 0.83
CA ILE A 133 -10.22 5.15 2.20
C ILE A 133 -11.30 6.24 2.23
N VAL A 134 -10.96 7.45 1.77
CA VAL A 134 -11.87 8.60 1.80
C VAL A 134 -13.15 8.33 0.99
N ILE A 135 -13.00 7.80 -0.23
CA ILE A 135 -14.12 7.47 -1.11
C ILE A 135 -14.94 6.30 -0.54
N GLY A 136 -14.27 5.29 0.01
CA GLY A 136 -14.89 4.14 0.65
C GLY A 136 -15.78 4.55 1.82
N LEU A 137 -15.23 5.34 2.75
CA LEU A 137 -15.94 5.94 3.88
C LEU A 137 -17.12 6.78 3.41
N GLY A 138 -16.90 7.73 2.49
CA GLY A 138 -17.96 8.60 1.98
C GLY A 138 -19.13 7.81 1.36
N ARG A 139 -18.85 6.71 0.66
CA ARG A 139 -19.88 5.83 0.08
C ARG A 139 -20.58 4.93 1.08
N ILE A 140 -19.99 4.66 2.23
CA ILE A 140 -20.60 3.88 3.30
C ILE A 140 -21.45 4.79 4.19
N LEU A 141 -20.92 5.96 4.56
CA LEU A 141 -21.55 6.92 5.46
C LEU A 141 -22.65 7.74 4.77
N GLY A 142 -22.46 8.15 3.51
CA GLY A 142 -23.46 8.85 2.70
C GLY A 142 -24.61 7.96 2.22
N ARG A 143 -24.81 6.79 2.82
CA ARG A 143 -25.97 5.91 2.63
C ARG A 143 -27.04 6.08 3.73
N ARG A 144 -26.95 7.15 4.52
CA ARG A 144 -28.06 7.62 5.34
C ARG A 144 -28.90 8.62 4.55
#